data_AF-A0A5S4YCA3-F1
#
_entry.id   AF-A0A5S4YCA3-F1
#
_cell.length_a   1.000
_cell.length_b   1.000
_cell.length_c   1.000
_cell.angle_alpha   90.00
_cell.angle_beta   90.00
_cell.angle_gamma   90.00
#
_symmetry.space_group_name_H-M   'P 1'
#
loop_
_entity.id
_entity.type
_entity.pdbx_description
1 polymer ?
#
loop_
_entity_poly.entity_id
_entity_poly.type
_entity_poly.pdbx_seq_one_letter_code
_entity_poly.pdbx_strand_id
1 'polypeptide(L)'
;MASGEMSEEEFTRFLSKAFRLLCHYSKDGSIHQICMDWRHMREMLLAGDRHYLELKNLCVWNKTNAGMGSFYRSKHELVFVWKNGSAAHTNTFELGQHGRYRTNVWDYEGASSMRLGRMDELKLHPTVKPVAMVADAIKDCSKRGQIVLDPFCGSGTIVIAAEKTGRIARAIELDPAYVDVAVRRWEQYTGKKAWLYPMQESFEELIETRAA
;
A
#
# COMPACT_ATOMS: atom_id res chain seq x y z
N MET A 1 0.53 13.72 -9.67
CA MET A 1 1.32 13.42 -10.89
C MET A 1 2.45 12.46 -10.54
N ALA A 2 2.57 11.32 -11.24
CA ALA A 2 3.59 10.30 -10.99
C ALA A 2 3.80 9.40 -12.25
N SER A 3 3.54 8.10 -12.14
CA SER A 3 3.71 7.11 -13.21
C SER A 3 2.89 7.45 -14.45
N GLY A 4 3.54 7.58 -15.61
CA GLY A 4 2.91 7.84 -16.91
C GLY A 4 2.87 9.31 -17.34
N GLU A 5 3.18 10.24 -16.44
CA GLU A 5 3.26 11.68 -16.72
C GLU A 5 4.69 12.22 -16.62
N MET A 6 5.57 11.50 -15.94
CA MET A 6 6.99 11.82 -15.76
C MET A 6 7.85 11.03 -16.76
N SER A 7 8.96 11.63 -17.20
CA SER A 7 10.05 10.87 -17.84
C SER A 7 10.67 9.85 -16.88
N GLU A 8 11.40 8.87 -17.41
CA GLU A 8 12.12 7.88 -16.58
C GLU A 8 13.03 8.53 -15.54
N GLU A 9 13.73 9.61 -15.92
CA GLU A 9 14.65 10.31 -15.03
C GLU A 9 13.90 11.06 -13.91
N GLU A 10 12.83 11.77 -14.26
CA GLU A 10 11.99 12.47 -13.29
C GLU A 10 11.33 11.49 -12.31
N PHE A 11 10.83 10.36 -12.82
CA PHE A 11 10.21 9.35 -11.98
C PHE A 11 11.24 8.67 -11.06
N THR A 12 12.44 8.36 -11.56
CA THR A 12 13.55 7.85 -10.73
C THR A 12 13.91 8.85 -9.63
N ARG A 13 13.97 10.15 -9.94
CA ARG A 13 14.27 11.21 -8.95
C ARG A 13 13.16 11.32 -7.91
N PHE A 14 11.90 11.22 -8.33
CA PHE A 14 10.74 11.19 -7.44
C PHE A 14 10.80 9.99 -6.48
N LEU A 15 11.00 8.78 -7.01
CA LEU A 15 11.14 7.56 -6.20
C LEU A 15 12.31 7.65 -5.23
N SER A 16 13.46 8.15 -5.68
CA SER A 16 14.64 8.37 -4.84
C SER A 16 14.33 9.32 -3.67
N LYS A 17 13.60 10.42 -3.91
CA LYS A 17 13.17 11.32 -2.83
C LYS A 17 12.20 10.62 -1.87
N ALA A 18 11.24 9.86 -2.39
CA ALA A 18 10.28 9.12 -1.58
C ALA A 18 10.97 8.07 -0.71
N PHE A 19 11.89 7.28 -1.27
CA PHE A 19 12.62 6.24 -0.54
C PHE A 19 13.52 6.82 0.54
N ARG A 20 14.23 7.92 0.26
CA ARG A 20 14.98 8.65 1.28
C ARG A 20 14.12 9.04 2.48
N LEU A 21 12.93 9.61 2.22
CA LEU A 21 12.00 10.02 3.27
C LEU A 21 11.43 8.83 4.03
N LEU A 22 11.08 7.75 3.32
CA LEU A 22 10.64 6.50 3.93
C LEU A 22 11.69 5.93 4.87
N CYS A 23 12.96 5.85 4.45
CA CYS A 23 14.05 5.39 5.32
C CYS A 23 14.27 6.31 6.53
N HIS A 24 14.15 7.63 6.34
CA HIS A 24 14.37 8.61 7.40
C HIS A 24 13.28 8.61 8.48
N TYR A 25 12.02 8.43 8.08
CA TYR A 25 10.86 8.49 8.99
C TYR A 25 10.35 7.11 9.43
N SER A 26 11.07 6.04 9.13
CA SER A 26 10.79 4.69 9.62
C SER A 26 11.90 4.19 10.54
N LYS A 27 11.61 3.12 11.29
CA LYS A 27 12.57 2.54 12.24
C LYS A 27 13.70 1.83 11.49
N ASP A 28 14.91 1.90 12.04
CA ASP A 28 15.99 0.99 11.62
C ASP A 28 15.51 -0.47 11.74
N GLY A 29 15.77 -1.28 10.71
CA GLY A 29 15.28 -2.66 10.57
C GLY A 29 13.86 -2.78 9.99
N SER A 30 13.18 -1.70 9.62
CA SER A 30 11.85 -1.79 8.99
C SER A 30 11.90 -2.43 7.60
N ILE A 31 10.81 -3.11 7.24
CA ILE A 31 10.62 -3.69 5.90
C ILE A 31 9.64 -2.82 5.10
N HIS A 32 10.06 -2.35 3.94
CA HIS A 32 9.24 -1.54 3.04
C HIS A 32 8.82 -2.39 1.84
N GLN A 33 7.51 -2.55 1.65
CA GLN A 33 6.93 -3.40 0.60
C GLN A 33 6.25 -2.50 -0.42
N ILE A 34 6.87 -2.32 -1.57
CA ILE A 34 6.47 -1.30 -2.56
C ILE A 34 5.94 -2.00 -3.80
N CYS A 35 4.63 -1.84 -4.05
CA CYS A 35 4.00 -2.36 -5.25
C CYS A 35 4.36 -1.49 -6.46
N MET A 36 4.75 -2.12 -7.56
CA MET A 36 5.05 -1.42 -8.81
C MET A 36 4.79 -2.30 -10.03
N ASP A 37 4.42 -1.67 -11.14
CA ASP A 37 4.36 -2.33 -12.44
C ASP A 37 5.77 -2.73 -12.90
N TRP A 38 5.89 -3.87 -13.58
CA TRP A 38 7.17 -4.41 -14.04
C TRP A 38 7.93 -3.46 -14.97
N ARG A 39 7.22 -2.59 -15.70
CA ARG A 39 7.82 -1.60 -16.60
C ARG A 39 8.71 -0.60 -15.88
N HIS A 40 8.46 -0.36 -14.58
CA HIS A 40 9.24 0.56 -13.76
C HIS A 40 10.28 -0.14 -12.87
N MET A 41 10.62 -1.40 -13.18
CA MET A 41 11.62 -2.15 -12.40
C MET A 41 12.96 -1.42 -12.35
N ARG A 42 13.38 -0.80 -13.46
CA ARG A 42 14.66 -0.11 -13.54
C ARG A 42 14.72 1.09 -12.58
N GLU A 43 13.70 1.93 -12.59
CA GLU A 43 13.58 3.13 -11.76
C GLU A 43 13.49 2.75 -10.27
N MET A 44 12.77 1.66 -9.97
CA MET A 44 12.68 1.09 -8.61
C MET A 44 14.05 0.65 -8.08
N LEU A 45 14.84 -0.07 -8.88
CA LEU A 45 16.17 -0.54 -8.48
C LEU A 45 17.15 0.64 -8.36
N LEU A 46 17.21 1.52 -9.37
CA LEU A 46 18.09 2.69 -9.37
C LEU A 46 17.84 3.65 -8.20
N ALA A 47 16.58 3.83 -7.79
CA ALA A 47 16.23 4.62 -6.62
C ALA A 47 16.50 3.85 -5.32
N GLY A 48 16.19 2.55 -5.29
CA GLY A 48 16.32 1.68 -4.13
C GLY A 48 17.76 1.54 -3.65
N ASP A 49 18.68 1.24 -4.57
CA ASP A 49 20.10 1.00 -4.31
C ASP A 49 20.82 2.21 -3.68
N ARG A 50 20.24 3.41 -3.76
CA ARG A 50 20.80 4.63 -3.15
C ARG A 50 20.46 4.78 -1.67
N HIS A 51 19.39 4.16 -1.20
CA HIS A 51 18.80 4.47 0.13
C HIS A 51 18.58 3.24 1.00
N TYR A 52 18.35 2.07 0.41
CA TYR A 52 18.17 0.83 1.16
C TYR A 52 19.46 0.06 1.29
N LEU A 53 19.60 -0.65 2.40
CA LEU A 53 20.75 -1.52 2.61
C LEU A 53 20.66 -2.81 1.78
N GLU A 54 19.43 -3.30 1.57
CA GLU A 54 19.21 -4.61 0.99
C GLU A 54 17.83 -4.73 0.32
N LEU A 55 17.80 -5.26 -0.89
CA LEU A 55 16.60 -5.84 -1.50
C LEU A 55 16.39 -7.25 -0.93
N LYS A 56 15.51 -7.39 0.06
CA LYS A 56 15.25 -8.68 0.73
C LYS A 56 14.61 -9.71 -0.20
N ASN A 57 13.70 -9.26 -1.06
CA ASN A 57 13.01 -10.12 -2.01
C ASN A 57 12.33 -9.30 -3.10
N LEU A 58 11.98 -9.99 -4.19
CA LEU A 58 11.04 -9.52 -5.19
C LEU A 58 9.85 -10.48 -5.18
N CYS A 59 8.74 -10.03 -4.62
CA CYS A 59 7.51 -10.81 -4.60
C CYS A 59 6.67 -10.51 -5.83
N VAL A 60 5.88 -11.48 -6.28
CA VAL A 60 4.95 -11.36 -7.40
C VAL A 60 3.54 -11.52 -6.88
N TRP A 61 2.73 -10.48 -6.96
CA TRP A 61 1.29 -10.62 -6.77
C TRP A 61 0.67 -11.23 -8.03
N ASN A 62 0.29 -12.50 -7.97
CA ASN A 62 -0.46 -13.20 -9.00
C ASN A 62 -1.95 -12.91 -8.85
N LYS A 63 -2.53 -12.23 -9.84
CA LYS A 63 -3.94 -11.84 -9.89
C LYS A 63 -4.78 -12.98 -10.48
N THR A 64 -6.05 -13.09 -10.09
CA THR A 64 -6.96 -14.09 -10.67
C THR A 64 -7.13 -13.91 -12.18
N ASN A 65 -7.28 -12.67 -12.63
CA ASN A 65 -7.51 -12.32 -14.03
C ASN A 65 -6.44 -11.37 -14.53
N ALA A 66 -6.11 -11.46 -15.82
CA ALA A 66 -5.22 -10.49 -16.46
C ALA A 66 -5.91 -9.13 -16.62
N GLY A 67 -5.12 -8.05 -16.53
CA GLY A 67 -5.57 -6.67 -16.81
C GLY A 67 -5.88 -6.46 -18.30
N MET A 68 -6.24 -5.24 -18.71
CA MET A 68 -6.44 -4.89 -20.12
C MET A 68 -5.10 -4.82 -20.88
N GLY A 69 -5.09 -5.13 -22.19
CA GLY A 69 -3.89 -5.05 -23.04
C GLY A 69 -4.07 -5.73 -24.40
N SER A 70 -3.26 -5.32 -25.39
CA SER A 70 -3.35 -5.79 -26.79
C SER A 70 -2.40 -6.93 -27.15
N PHE A 71 -1.33 -7.15 -26.36
CA PHE A 71 -0.39 -8.25 -26.52
C PHE A 71 -0.42 -9.17 -25.29
N TYR A 72 0.67 -9.29 -24.52
CA TYR A 72 0.65 -9.99 -23.24
C TYR A 72 -0.03 -9.14 -22.17
N ARG A 73 -1.13 -9.67 -21.62
CA ARG A 73 -1.92 -8.99 -20.59
C ARG A 73 -1.33 -9.30 -19.21
N SER A 74 -0.92 -8.27 -18.48
CA SER A 74 -0.34 -8.44 -17.13
C SER A 74 -1.35 -9.09 -16.18
N LYS A 75 -1.05 -10.32 -15.75
CA LYS A 75 -1.75 -11.04 -14.67
C LYS A 75 -1.05 -10.87 -13.31
N HIS A 76 -0.05 -10.01 -13.23
CA HIS A 76 0.70 -9.82 -12.01
C HIS A 76 1.02 -8.35 -11.73
N GLU A 77 1.58 -8.11 -10.55
CA GLU A 77 2.27 -6.90 -10.14
C GLU A 77 3.46 -7.29 -9.29
N LEU A 78 4.52 -6.47 -9.30
CA LEU A 78 5.70 -6.74 -8.51
C LEU A 78 5.60 -6.03 -7.16
N VAL A 79 6.15 -6.65 -6.12
CA VAL A 79 6.28 -6.07 -4.79
C VAL A 79 7.75 -6.13 -4.40
N PHE A 80 8.40 -4.98 -4.41
CA PHE A 80 9.80 -4.84 -4.02
C PHE A 80 9.87 -4.78 -2.49
N VAL A 81 10.59 -5.74 -1.89
CA VAL A 81 10.71 -5.86 -0.43
C VAL A 81 12.09 -5.37 -0.03
N TRP A 82 12.16 -4.15 0.50
CA TRP A 82 13.40 -3.51 0.92
C TRP A 82 13.58 -3.55 2.43
N LYS A 83 14.83 -3.68 2.91
CA LYS A 83 15.19 -3.49 4.31
C LYS A 83 15.80 -2.11 4.52
N ASN A 84 15.25 -1.35 5.45
CA ASN A 84 15.82 -0.10 5.93
C ASN A 84 16.87 -0.38 7.01
N GLY A 85 18.06 0.18 6.84
CA GLY A 85 19.13 0.14 7.83
C GLY A 85 19.63 -1.26 8.21
N SER A 86 20.42 -1.31 9.28
CA SER A 86 21.22 -2.48 9.66
C SER A 86 20.56 -3.33 10.74
N ALA A 87 19.68 -2.77 11.56
CA ALA A 87 19.05 -3.48 12.68
C ALA A 87 18.24 -4.71 12.22
N ALA A 88 18.01 -5.62 13.16
CA ALA A 88 17.19 -6.80 12.90
C ALA A 88 15.77 -6.39 12.50
N HIS A 89 15.24 -7.05 11.46
CA HIS A 89 13.87 -6.85 11.02
C HIS A 89 12.93 -7.81 11.74
N THR A 90 11.66 -7.43 11.84
CA THR A 90 10.62 -8.35 12.30
C THR A 90 10.29 -9.32 11.17
N ASN A 91 10.31 -10.62 11.48
CA ASN A 91 9.84 -11.70 10.63
C ASN A 91 8.90 -12.57 11.48
N THR A 92 7.59 -12.55 11.21
CA THR A 92 6.61 -13.31 12.01
C THR A 92 6.21 -14.64 11.38
N PHE A 93 6.62 -14.89 10.13
CA PHE A 93 6.31 -16.14 9.45
C PHE A 93 7.43 -17.17 9.63
N GLU A 94 8.68 -16.74 9.83
CA GLU A 94 9.83 -17.58 10.20
C GLU A 94 9.92 -18.87 9.35
N LEU A 95 9.65 -18.73 8.05
CA LEU A 95 9.61 -19.84 7.07
C LEU A 95 8.62 -20.96 7.43
N GLY A 96 7.52 -20.64 8.12
CA GLY A 96 6.45 -21.58 8.45
C GLY A 96 6.61 -22.28 9.80
N GLN A 97 7.65 -21.98 10.59
CA GLN A 97 7.90 -22.62 11.90
C GLN A 97 6.71 -22.57 12.85
N HIS A 98 5.88 -21.53 12.73
CA HIS A 98 4.69 -21.32 13.58
C HIS A 98 3.38 -21.37 12.78
N GLY A 99 3.36 -22.14 11.70
CA GLY A 99 2.16 -22.40 10.88
C GLY A 99 1.80 -21.31 9.87
N ARG A 100 2.43 -20.12 9.95
CA ARG A 100 2.30 -19.07 8.93
C ARG A 100 3.35 -19.28 7.83
N TYR A 101 2.96 -19.93 6.75
CA TYR A 101 3.81 -20.11 5.58
C TYR A 101 3.61 -18.98 4.56
N ARG A 102 4.71 -18.44 4.03
CA ARG A 102 4.71 -17.37 3.01
C ARG A 102 5.72 -17.71 1.93
N THR A 103 5.33 -17.50 0.68
CA THR A 103 6.20 -17.58 -0.51
C THR A 103 6.37 -16.19 -1.12
N ASN A 104 7.26 -16.07 -2.10
CA ASN A 104 7.41 -14.85 -2.89
C ASN A 104 6.41 -14.74 -4.06
N VAL A 105 5.44 -15.66 -4.17
CA VAL A 105 4.31 -15.53 -5.10
C VAL A 105 3.03 -15.44 -4.27
N TRP A 106 2.34 -14.31 -4.40
CA TRP A 106 1.17 -13.98 -3.59
C TRP A 106 -0.08 -14.09 -4.44
N ASP A 107 -0.88 -15.12 -4.19
CA ASP A 107 -2.15 -15.33 -4.90
C ASP A 107 -3.27 -14.54 -4.22
N TYR A 108 -3.71 -13.45 -4.85
CA TYR A 108 -4.85 -12.65 -4.39
C TYR A 108 -5.66 -12.12 -5.57
N GLU A 109 -6.97 -11.95 -5.36
CA GLU A 109 -7.87 -11.45 -6.40
C GLU A 109 -7.51 -10.05 -6.89
N GLY A 110 -7.43 -9.86 -8.21
CA GLY A 110 -7.21 -8.55 -8.82
C GLY A 110 -8.44 -7.63 -8.76
N ALA A 111 -8.24 -6.35 -9.09
CA ALA A 111 -9.32 -5.36 -9.24
C ALA A 111 -10.43 -5.80 -10.24
N SER A 112 -10.07 -6.59 -11.24
CA SER A 112 -10.92 -7.06 -12.35
C SER A 112 -11.70 -8.37 -12.07
N SER A 113 -11.75 -8.85 -10.84
CA SER A 113 -12.56 -10.04 -10.50
C SER A 113 -14.04 -9.63 -10.32
N MET A 114 -14.92 -10.18 -11.14
CA MET A 114 -16.36 -9.91 -11.13
C MET A 114 -16.98 -10.44 -9.83
N ARG A 115 -17.33 -9.54 -8.90
CA ARG A 115 -18.23 -9.80 -7.77
C ARG A 115 -19.47 -8.91 -7.90
N LEU A 116 -20.65 -9.44 -7.56
CA LEU A 116 -21.87 -8.63 -7.42
C LEU A 116 -21.63 -7.50 -6.40
N GLY A 117 -22.02 -6.27 -6.75
CA GLY A 117 -21.85 -5.06 -5.91
C GLY A 117 -20.57 -4.25 -6.17
N ARG A 118 -19.63 -4.77 -6.97
CA ARG A 118 -18.32 -4.14 -7.19
C ARG A 118 -18.31 -3.11 -8.33
N MET A 119 -19.38 -2.98 -9.11
CA MET A 119 -19.47 -1.97 -10.18
C MET A 119 -19.54 -0.55 -9.61
N ASP A 120 -20.14 -0.37 -8.43
CA ASP A 120 -20.14 0.93 -7.75
C ASP A 120 -18.78 1.22 -7.09
N GLU A 121 -18.12 0.20 -6.51
CA GLU A 121 -16.74 0.32 -5.99
C GLU A 121 -15.70 0.61 -7.09
N LEU A 122 -15.85 0.03 -8.29
CA LEU A 122 -14.97 0.24 -9.44
C LEU A 122 -15.18 1.60 -10.11
N LYS A 123 -16.42 2.12 -10.11
CA LYS A 123 -16.71 3.50 -10.56
C LYS A 123 -16.06 4.54 -9.66
N LEU A 124 -15.94 4.23 -8.36
CA LEU A 124 -15.28 5.11 -7.40
C LEU A 124 -13.76 4.99 -7.51
N HIS A 125 -13.18 3.77 -7.65
CA HIS A 125 -11.73 3.60 -7.73
C HIS A 125 -11.24 2.43 -8.62
N PRO A 126 -10.50 2.71 -9.70
CA PRO A 126 -10.11 1.69 -10.68
C PRO A 126 -9.00 0.70 -10.23
N THR A 127 -8.30 0.92 -9.10
CA THR A 127 -7.08 0.13 -8.76
C THR A 127 -6.86 -0.15 -7.26
N VAL A 128 -7.92 -0.50 -6.52
CA VAL A 128 -7.79 -0.84 -5.09
C VAL A 128 -7.02 -2.15 -4.89
N LYS A 129 -5.92 -2.13 -4.11
CA LYS A 129 -5.21 -3.35 -3.69
C LYS A 129 -6.10 -4.20 -2.75
N PRO A 130 -6.01 -5.53 -2.76
CA PRO A 130 -6.82 -6.36 -1.85
C PRO A 130 -6.44 -6.14 -0.39
N VAL A 131 -7.43 -5.81 0.45
CA VAL A 131 -7.22 -5.65 1.91
C VAL A 131 -6.59 -6.89 2.54
N ALA A 132 -6.97 -8.10 2.10
CA ALA A 132 -6.41 -9.34 2.62
C ALA A 132 -4.90 -9.45 2.34
N MET A 133 -4.47 -9.12 1.12
CA MET A 133 -3.06 -9.11 0.72
C MET A 133 -2.25 -8.14 1.60
N VAL A 134 -2.74 -6.91 1.74
CA VAL A 134 -2.08 -5.88 2.56
C VAL A 134 -2.07 -6.28 4.04
N ALA A 135 -3.14 -6.89 4.55
CA ALA A 135 -3.20 -7.39 5.92
C ALA A 135 -2.18 -8.51 6.17
N ASP A 136 -1.97 -9.41 5.22
CA ASP A 136 -0.94 -10.44 5.32
C ASP A 136 0.47 -9.86 5.24
N ALA A 137 0.72 -8.93 4.31
CA ALA A 137 1.97 -8.16 4.22
C ALA A 137 2.32 -7.42 5.53
N ILE A 138 1.34 -6.79 6.17
CA ILE A 138 1.50 -6.13 7.48
C ILE A 138 1.90 -7.14 8.55
N LYS A 139 1.21 -8.28 8.62
CA LYS A 139 1.46 -9.30 9.64
C LYS A 139 2.88 -9.87 9.51
N ASP A 140 3.37 -10.07 8.29
CA ASP A 140 4.68 -10.67 8.01
C ASP A 140 5.83 -9.92 8.69
N CYS A 141 5.72 -8.59 8.81
CA CYS A 141 6.82 -7.72 9.24
C CYS A 141 6.48 -6.78 10.41
N SER A 142 5.38 -7.01 11.14
CA SER A 142 4.98 -6.16 12.28
C SER A 142 4.23 -6.94 13.37
N LYS A 143 4.14 -6.35 14.56
CA LYS A 143 3.35 -6.84 15.70
C LYS A 143 2.12 -5.94 15.95
N ARG A 144 1.13 -6.45 16.68
CA ARG A 144 -0.06 -5.65 17.05
C ARG A 144 0.36 -4.37 17.80
N GLY A 145 -0.38 -3.29 17.60
CA GLY A 145 -0.10 -1.97 18.17
C GLY A 145 1.06 -1.21 17.50
N GLN A 146 1.82 -1.84 16.59
CA GLN A 146 2.85 -1.13 15.83
C GLN A 146 2.25 -0.28 14.72
N ILE A 147 3.02 0.74 14.32
CA ILE A 147 2.67 1.66 13.25
C ILE A 147 3.05 1.07 11.89
N VAL A 148 2.15 1.23 10.92
CA VAL A 148 2.42 1.01 9.50
C VAL A 148 2.22 2.33 8.76
N LEU A 149 3.21 2.71 7.94
CA LEU A 149 3.20 3.95 7.16
C LEU A 149 2.89 3.63 5.70
N ASP A 150 1.98 4.40 5.11
CA ASP A 150 1.74 4.40 3.67
C ASP A 150 1.65 5.85 3.16
N PRO A 151 2.68 6.34 2.44
CA PRO A 151 2.71 7.71 1.95
C PRO A 151 1.89 7.94 0.67
N PHE A 152 1.27 6.89 0.11
CA PHE A 152 0.50 6.93 -1.14
C PHE A 152 -0.80 6.13 -0.96
N CYS A 153 -1.60 6.47 0.04
CA CYS A 153 -2.62 5.55 0.54
C CYS A 153 -3.82 5.36 -0.39
N GLY A 154 -4.04 6.27 -1.35
CA GLY A 154 -5.16 6.26 -2.25
C GLY A 154 -6.48 6.10 -1.49
N SER A 155 -7.28 5.12 -1.90
CA SER A 155 -8.57 4.81 -1.29
C SER A 155 -8.51 4.15 0.10
N GLY A 156 -7.36 4.12 0.78
CA GLY A 156 -7.27 3.74 2.19
C GLY A 156 -7.20 2.24 2.48
N THR A 157 -6.74 1.41 1.53
CA THR A 157 -6.60 -0.05 1.75
C THR A 157 -5.74 -0.38 2.97
N ILE A 158 -4.64 0.35 3.15
CA ILE A 158 -3.74 0.19 4.31
C ILE A 158 -4.45 0.48 5.63
N VAL A 159 -5.37 1.45 5.66
CA VAL A 159 -6.08 1.89 6.88
C VAL A 159 -6.97 0.76 7.36
N ILE A 160 -7.75 0.17 6.46
CA ILE A 160 -8.61 -0.99 6.74
C ILE A 160 -7.77 -2.21 7.12
N ALA A 161 -6.68 -2.48 6.38
CA ALA A 161 -5.81 -3.62 6.66
C ALA A 161 -5.12 -3.52 8.03
N ALA A 162 -4.69 -2.32 8.42
CA ALA A 162 -4.13 -2.04 9.73
C ALA A 162 -5.16 -2.25 10.84
N GLU A 163 -6.36 -1.69 10.70
CA GLU A 163 -7.47 -1.88 11.65
C GLU A 163 -7.77 -3.39 11.82
N LYS A 164 -7.96 -4.11 10.71
CA LYS A 164 -8.25 -5.55 10.69
C LYS A 164 -7.17 -6.38 11.39
N THR A 165 -5.93 -5.93 11.35
CA THR A 165 -4.79 -6.63 11.96
C THR A 165 -4.43 -6.07 13.33
N GLY A 166 -5.10 -5.04 13.83
CA GLY A 166 -4.78 -4.38 15.08
C GLY A 166 -3.43 -3.67 15.08
N ARG A 167 -3.05 -3.07 13.94
CA ARG A 167 -1.93 -2.13 13.78
C ARG A 167 -2.48 -0.71 13.64
N ILE A 168 -1.62 0.29 13.79
CA ILE A 168 -1.98 1.70 13.63
C ILE A 168 -1.52 2.16 12.26
N ALA A 169 -2.43 2.58 11.38
CA ALA A 169 -2.05 3.18 10.11
C ALA A 169 -1.67 4.66 10.30
N ARG A 170 -0.58 5.07 9.66
CA ARG A 170 -0.26 6.45 9.33
C ARG A 170 -0.27 6.54 7.80
N ALA A 171 -1.25 7.24 7.25
CA ALA A 171 -1.53 7.26 5.82
C ALA A 171 -1.48 8.70 5.31
N ILE A 172 -0.91 8.89 4.12
CA ILE A 172 -0.86 10.19 3.43
C ILE A 172 -1.46 10.01 2.04
N GLU A 173 -2.32 10.93 1.65
CA GLU A 173 -2.87 11.04 0.32
C GLU A 173 -2.91 12.52 -0.08
N LEU A 174 -2.54 12.79 -1.33
CA LEU A 174 -2.44 14.14 -1.86
C LEU A 174 -3.81 14.63 -2.36
N ASP A 175 -4.60 13.74 -2.95
CA ASP A 175 -5.89 14.07 -3.54
C ASP A 175 -7.01 13.99 -2.48
N PRO A 176 -7.66 15.13 -2.14
CA PRO A 176 -8.73 15.15 -1.15
C PRO A 176 -9.90 14.21 -1.48
N ALA A 177 -10.21 13.97 -2.75
CA ALA A 177 -11.29 13.06 -3.12
C ALA A 177 -10.97 11.61 -2.71
N TYR A 178 -9.71 11.18 -2.83
CA TYR A 178 -9.28 9.86 -2.35
C TYR A 178 -9.23 9.80 -0.82
N VAL A 179 -8.89 10.91 -0.15
CA VAL A 179 -8.98 11.02 1.32
C VAL A 179 -10.42 10.77 1.78
N ASP A 180 -11.39 11.45 1.15
CA ASP A 180 -12.80 11.32 1.50
C ASP A 180 -13.28 9.87 1.34
N VAL A 181 -12.90 9.19 0.25
CA VAL A 181 -13.28 7.78 0.08
C VAL A 181 -12.57 6.87 1.08
N ALA A 182 -11.30 7.10 1.38
CA ALA A 182 -10.58 6.33 2.40
C ALA A 182 -11.27 6.41 3.77
N VAL A 183 -11.71 7.62 4.16
CA VAL A 183 -12.47 7.84 5.40
C VAL A 183 -13.80 7.09 5.37
N ARG A 184 -14.62 7.30 4.34
CA ARG A 184 -15.94 6.65 4.22
C ARG A 184 -15.84 5.12 4.26
N ARG A 185 -14.86 4.54 3.56
CA ARG A 185 -14.63 3.10 3.55
C ARG A 185 -14.24 2.58 4.95
N TRP A 186 -13.43 3.32 5.69
CA TRP A 186 -13.05 2.94 7.05
C TRP A 186 -14.22 3.07 8.03
N GLU A 187 -15.01 4.14 7.97
CA GLU A 187 -16.21 4.31 8.80
C GLU A 187 -17.23 3.20 8.51
N GLN A 188 -17.48 2.88 7.24
CA GLN A 188 -18.36 1.77 6.85
C GLN A 188 -17.83 0.42 7.35
N TYR A 189 -16.51 0.18 7.29
CA TYR A 189 -15.91 -1.07 7.75
C TYR A 189 -15.99 -1.23 9.28
N THR A 190 -15.79 -0.14 10.04
CA THR A 190 -15.64 -0.20 11.50
C THR A 190 -16.90 0.17 12.27
N GLY A 191 -17.84 0.87 11.66
CA GLY A 191 -18.96 1.53 12.34
C GLY A 191 -18.55 2.73 13.21
N LYS A 192 -17.27 3.12 13.20
CA LYS A 192 -16.74 4.28 13.94
C LYS A 192 -16.88 5.55 13.11
N LYS A 193 -16.71 6.69 13.79
CA LYS A 193 -16.64 8.01 13.17
C LYS A 193 -15.20 8.51 13.09
N ALA A 194 -14.85 9.14 11.98
CA ALA A 194 -13.59 9.82 11.77
C ALA A 194 -13.69 11.27 12.27
N TRP A 195 -12.59 11.76 12.83
CA TRP A 195 -12.54 13.07 13.47
C TRP A 195 -11.30 13.82 12.98
N LEU A 196 -11.44 15.12 12.76
CA LEU A 196 -10.31 16.01 12.52
C LEU A 196 -9.52 16.20 13.81
N TYR A 197 -8.23 15.97 13.75
CA TYR A 197 -7.33 16.25 14.87
C TYR A 197 -6.63 17.62 14.67
N PRO A 198 -6.50 18.46 15.71
CA PRO A 198 -7.03 18.31 17.07
C PRO A 198 -8.48 18.82 17.28
N MET A 199 -9.13 19.37 16.26
CA MET A 199 -10.40 20.11 16.38
C MET A 199 -11.62 19.27 16.82
N GLN A 200 -11.53 17.93 16.78
CA GLN A 200 -12.59 16.98 17.13
C GLN A 200 -13.90 17.16 16.34
N GLU A 201 -13.85 17.78 15.17
CA GLU A 201 -14.98 17.85 14.23
C GLU A 201 -15.09 16.51 13.50
N SER A 202 -16.32 16.00 13.36
CA SER A 202 -16.59 14.78 12.61
C SER A 202 -16.38 14.99 11.11
N PHE A 203 -16.13 13.88 10.40
CA PHE A 203 -15.98 13.94 8.95
C PHE A 203 -17.23 14.48 8.22
N GLU A 204 -18.43 14.19 8.73
CA GLU A 204 -19.67 14.74 8.18
C GLU A 204 -19.75 16.27 8.29
N GLU A 205 -19.47 16.83 9.47
CA GLU A 205 -19.49 18.29 9.71
C GLU A 205 -18.48 19.03 8.81
N LEU A 206 -17.32 18.42 8.57
CA LEU A 206 -16.29 18.98 7.69
C LEU A 206 -16.72 19.02 6.23
N ILE A 207 -17.42 18.00 5.75
CA ILE A 207 -17.89 17.94 4.36
C ILE A 207 -18.95 19.01 4.12
N GLU A 208 -19.89 19.18 5.05
CA GLU A 208 -20.91 20.23 4.97
C GLU A 208 -20.26 21.62 4.90
N THR A 209 -19.25 21.86 5.74
CA THR A 209 -18.50 23.12 5.76
C THR A 209 -17.71 23.36 4.47
N ARG A 210 -17.13 22.32 3.85
CA ARG A 210 -16.37 22.43 2.59
C ARG A 210 -17.24 22.61 1.35
N ALA A 211 -18.51 22.23 1.42
CA ALA A 211 -19.47 22.34 0.33
C ALA A 211 -20.21 23.69 0.30
N ALA A 212 -20.12 24.47 1.39
CA ALA A 212 -20.65 25.83 1.52
C ALA A 212 -19.68 26.88 0.95
#